data_AF-A0A517NV24-F1
#
_entry.id   AF-A0A517NV24-F1
#
_cell.length_a   1.000
_cell.length_b   1.000
_cell.length_c   1.000
_cell.angle_alpha   90.00
_cell.angle_beta   90.00
_cell.angle_gamma   90.00
#
_symmetry.space_group_name_H-M   'P 1'
#
loop_
_entity.id
_entity.type
_entity.pdbx_description
1 polymer ?
#
loop_
_entity_poly.entity_id
_entity_poly.type
_entity_poly.pdbx_seq_one_letter_code
_entity_poly.pdbx_strand_id
1 'polypeptide(L)'
;MNYESFLPRYSKVLLATDDLHIDDAVRESEWLGYEPCSLDQIADHESRLGVILPQSIREFYLATNGWRNVDTFIDEILPIERVDYLRTLDKDLCEIVSDDIRPVDDPEWVEEQTTSVVRSLCFSLEGDAARLLVDPHSDIGSGEWNVGTWASWQPGMEWSGQSFANFLQLRLDGLVELRDIGG
;
A
#
# COMPACT_ATOMS: atom_id res chain seq x y z
N MET A 1 -3.29 13.78 -7.76
CA MET A 1 -4.56 13.07 -8.06
C MET A 1 -5.67 13.76 -7.28
N ASN A 2 -6.94 13.71 -7.68
CA ASN A 2 -8.03 14.18 -6.82
C ASN A 2 -8.70 12.99 -6.12
N TYR A 3 -8.42 12.81 -4.82
CA TYR A 3 -8.97 11.70 -4.04
C TYR A 3 -10.47 11.81 -3.77
N GLU A 4 -11.04 13.03 -3.74
CA GLU A 4 -12.48 13.22 -3.51
C GLU A 4 -13.34 12.59 -4.61
N SER A 5 -12.84 12.58 -5.85
CA SER A 5 -13.53 11.95 -6.98
C SER A 5 -13.04 10.53 -7.25
N PHE A 6 -11.77 10.24 -6.97
CA PHE A 6 -11.18 8.92 -7.18
C PHE A 6 -11.73 7.88 -6.20
N LEU A 7 -11.74 8.15 -4.88
CA LEU A 7 -12.10 7.17 -3.87
C LEU A 7 -13.56 6.66 -4.01
N PRO A 8 -14.57 7.51 -4.28
CA PRO A 8 -15.93 7.01 -4.53
C PRO A 8 -16.02 6.11 -5.76
N ARG A 9 -15.27 6.40 -6.82
CA ARG A 9 -15.19 5.54 -8.01
C ARG A 9 -14.53 4.21 -7.66
N TYR A 10 -13.42 4.26 -6.93
CA TYR A 10 -12.69 3.07 -6.51
C TYR A 10 -13.56 2.17 -5.63
N SER A 11 -14.29 2.77 -4.68
CA SER A 11 -15.25 2.09 -3.82
C SER A 11 -16.28 1.30 -4.61
N LYS A 12 -16.89 1.94 -5.61
CA LYS A 12 -17.88 1.29 -6.49
C LYS A 12 -17.31 0.14 -7.31
N VAL A 13 -16.06 0.24 -7.75
CA VAL A 13 -15.43 -0.86 -8.50
C VAL A 13 -15.19 -2.05 -7.60
N LEU A 14 -14.63 -1.83 -6.40
CA LEU A 14 -14.36 -2.88 -5.41
C LEU A 14 -15.65 -3.57 -4.95
N LEU A 15 -16.70 -2.81 -4.65
CA LEU A 15 -18.01 -3.36 -4.25
C LEU A 15 -18.66 -4.24 -5.31
N ALA A 16 -18.31 -4.03 -6.58
CA ALA A 16 -18.81 -4.80 -7.72
C ALA A 16 -17.85 -5.91 -8.17
N THR A 17 -16.79 -6.18 -7.43
CA THR A 17 -15.87 -7.30 -7.66
C THR A 17 -16.33 -8.49 -6.81
N ASP A 18 -16.70 -9.59 -7.47
CA ASP A 18 -17.31 -10.76 -6.82
C ASP A 18 -16.36 -11.52 -5.88
N ASP A 19 -15.05 -11.48 -6.15
CA ASP A 19 -14.04 -12.21 -5.38
C ASP A 19 -13.60 -11.51 -4.09
N LEU A 20 -14.14 -10.32 -3.78
CA LEU A 20 -13.79 -9.57 -2.58
C LEU A 20 -14.76 -9.85 -1.42
N HIS A 21 -14.19 -10.27 -0.29
CA HIS A 21 -14.94 -10.34 0.95
C HIS A 21 -15.13 -8.94 1.53
N ILE A 22 -16.34 -8.40 1.38
CA ILE A 22 -16.73 -7.08 1.88
C ILE A 22 -17.88 -7.25 2.88
N ASP A 23 -17.75 -6.63 4.05
CA ASP A 23 -18.78 -6.63 5.10
C ASP A 23 -20.08 -5.98 4.61
N ASP A 24 -21.22 -6.52 5.07
CA ASP A 24 -22.54 -6.01 4.67
C ASP A 24 -22.74 -4.52 5.02
N ALA A 25 -22.22 -4.08 6.17
CA ALA A 25 -22.28 -2.67 6.58
C ALA A 25 -21.52 -1.73 5.62
N VAL A 26 -20.44 -2.22 5.00
CA VAL A 26 -19.66 -1.48 4.00
C VAL A 26 -20.38 -1.48 2.65
N ARG A 27 -21.07 -2.59 2.31
CA ARG A 27 -21.95 -2.62 1.14
C ARG A 27 -23.11 -1.65 1.26
N GLU A 28 -23.69 -1.51 2.45
CA GLU A 28 -24.79 -0.57 2.72
C GLU A 28 -24.34 0.89 2.66
N SER A 29 -23.13 1.22 3.12
CA SER A 29 -22.60 2.58 3.08
C SER A 29 -22.06 3.00 1.70
N GLU A 30 -21.84 2.03 0.81
CA GLU A 30 -21.12 2.19 -0.47
C GLU A 30 -19.73 2.85 -0.34
N TRP A 31 -19.12 2.78 0.86
CA TRP A 31 -17.88 3.48 1.19
C TRP A 31 -16.92 2.58 1.97
N LEU A 32 -15.77 2.25 1.35
CA LEU A 32 -14.72 1.43 1.99
C LEU A 32 -13.74 2.24 2.85
N GLY A 33 -13.75 3.58 2.77
CA GLY A 33 -12.87 4.43 3.55
C GLY A 33 -13.25 4.55 5.03
N TYR A 34 -12.46 5.33 5.74
CA TYR A 34 -12.63 5.69 7.15
C TYR A 34 -12.75 7.21 7.30
N GLU A 35 -13.02 7.66 8.51
CA GLU A 35 -12.97 9.09 8.84
C GLU A 35 -11.59 9.67 8.49
N PRO A 36 -11.51 10.86 7.86
CA PRO A 36 -10.24 11.45 7.48
C PRO A 36 -9.32 11.80 8.67
N CYS A 37 -8.02 11.83 8.43
CA CYS A 37 -7.05 12.40 9.37
C CYS A 37 -7.10 13.92 9.38
N SER A 38 -6.75 14.49 10.53
CA SER A 38 -6.34 15.89 10.65
C SER A 38 -4.86 16.08 10.25
N LEU A 39 -4.49 17.32 9.94
CA LEU A 39 -3.10 17.69 9.69
C LEU A 39 -2.19 17.45 10.90
N ASP A 40 -2.72 17.60 12.11
CA ASP A 40 -1.98 17.37 13.36
C ASP A 40 -1.63 15.88 13.53
N GLN A 41 -2.58 14.97 13.24
CA GLN A 41 -2.30 13.52 13.25
C GLN A 41 -1.20 13.13 12.26
N ILE A 42 -1.21 13.75 11.07
CA ILE A 42 -0.17 13.54 10.06
C ILE A 42 1.18 14.05 10.57
N ALA A 43 1.23 15.25 11.14
CA ALA A 43 2.47 15.84 11.67
C ALA A 43 3.04 15.04 12.85
N ASP A 44 2.19 14.57 13.76
CA ASP A 44 2.60 13.71 14.87
C ASP A 44 3.16 12.38 14.38
N HIS A 45 2.54 11.80 13.34
CA HIS A 45 3.01 10.57 12.72
C HIS A 45 4.37 10.75 12.01
N GLU A 46 4.51 11.81 11.21
CA GLU A 46 5.77 12.20 10.58
C GLU A 46 6.89 12.39 11.61
N SER A 47 6.61 13.10 12.69
CA SER A 47 7.57 13.30 13.79
C SER A 47 7.94 12.00 14.50
N ARG A 48 6.99 11.08 14.66
CA ARG A 48 7.23 9.78 15.31
C ARG A 48 8.12 8.88 14.47
N LEU A 49 7.91 8.85 13.16
CA LEU A 49 8.69 8.02 12.23
C LEU A 49 9.98 8.70 11.76
N GLY A 50 10.12 10.02 11.95
CA GLY A 50 11.29 10.77 11.50
C GLY A 50 11.34 10.96 9.98
N VAL A 51 10.19 10.98 9.32
CA VAL A 51 10.04 11.14 7.87
C VAL A 51 9.02 12.24 7.56
N ILE A 52 9.09 12.81 6.37
CA ILE A 52 8.03 13.68 5.83
C ILE A 52 7.30 12.90 4.76
N LEU A 53 5.99 12.69 4.94
CA LEU A 53 5.21 11.90 4.00
C LEU A 53 5.08 12.65 2.66
N PRO A 54 5.17 11.94 1.52
CA PRO A 54 4.86 12.47 0.21
C PRO A 54 3.48 13.10 0.13
N GLN A 55 3.33 14.07 -0.77
CA GLN A 55 2.07 14.78 -0.95
C GLN A 55 0.93 13.81 -1.27
N SER A 56 1.15 12.81 -2.13
CA SER A 56 0.11 11.85 -2.49
C SER A 56 -0.37 10.99 -1.32
N ILE A 57 0.49 10.72 -0.34
CA ILE A 57 0.14 10.00 0.89
C ILE A 57 -0.61 10.91 1.86
N ARG A 58 -0.13 12.14 2.05
CA ARG A 58 -0.79 13.14 2.91
C ARG A 58 -2.21 13.42 2.43
N GLU A 59 -2.38 13.67 1.13
CA GLU A 59 -3.70 13.92 0.52
C GLU A 59 -4.64 12.72 0.67
N PHE A 60 -4.12 11.48 0.59
CA PHE A 60 -4.91 10.28 0.84
C PHE A 60 -5.42 10.23 2.29
N TYR A 61 -4.54 10.41 3.28
CA TYR A 61 -4.96 10.39 4.69
C TYR A 61 -5.88 11.55 5.07
N LEU A 62 -5.74 12.71 4.42
CA LEU A 62 -6.68 13.83 4.56
C LEU A 62 -8.04 13.57 3.91
N ALA A 63 -8.16 12.56 3.03
CA ALA A 63 -9.42 12.13 2.45
C ALA A 63 -10.01 10.90 3.19
N THR A 64 -9.18 10.04 3.76
CA THR A 64 -9.60 8.82 4.47
C THR A 64 -8.47 8.27 5.35
N ASN A 65 -8.71 7.99 6.64
CA ASN A 65 -7.68 7.42 7.52
C ASN A 65 -7.54 5.90 7.37
N GLY A 66 -7.03 5.46 6.22
CA GLY A 66 -6.97 4.05 5.82
C GLY A 66 -8.05 3.69 4.80
N TRP A 67 -8.10 2.43 4.40
CA TRP A 67 -9.01 1.95 3.36
C TRP A 67 -9.21 0.45 3.42
N ARG A 68 -10.44 -0.04 3.26
CA ARG A 68 -10.71 -1.48 3.19
C ARG A 68 -10.58 -1.99 1.75
N ASN A 69 -10.04 -3.20 1.60
CA ASN A 69 -9.88 -3.97 0.36
C ASN A 69 -9.30 -3.13 -0.79
N VAL A 70 -7.97 -3.05 -0.90
CA VAL A 70 -7.32 -2.37 -2.02
C VAL A 70 -7.46 -3.20 -3.30
N ASP A 71 -7.29 -4.50 -3.18
CA ASP A 71 -7.49 -5.48 -4.24
C ASP A 71 -7.75 -6.86 -3.61
N THR A 72 -7.54 -7.94 -4.36
CA THR A 72 -7.72 -9.31 -3.90
C THR A 72 -6.67 -9.79 -2.90
N PHE A 73 -5.56 -9.08 -2.74
CA PHE A 73 -4.43 -9.50 -1.90
C PHE A 73 -4.20 -8.61 -0.68
N ILE A 74 -4.56 -7.33 -0.77
CA ILE A 74 -4.40 -6.35 0.30
C ILE A 74 -5.77 -5.97 0.87
N ASP A 75 -6.08 -6.54 2.03
CA ASP A 75 -7.37 -6.38 2.70
C ASP A 75 -7.57 -5.01 3.35
N GLU A 76 -6.49 -4.32 3.74
CA GLU A 76 -6.60 -3.03 4.42
C GLU A 76 -5.35 -2.17 4.23
N ILE A 77 -5.54 -0.88 3.92
CA ILE A 77 -4.58 0.18 4.21
C ILE A 77 -4.84 0.65 5.63
N LEU A 78 -3.83 0.53 6.48
CA LEU A 78 -3.90 0.86 7.89
C LEU A 78 -4.23 2.34 8.12
N PRO A 79 -4.92 2.65 9.22
CA PRO A 79 -4.92 3.99 9.78
C PRO A 79 -3.48 4.48 10.02
N ILE A 80 -3.24 5.78 9.83
CA ILE A 80 -1.91 6.39 9.90
C ILE A 80 -1.23 6.09 11.24
N GLU A 81 -1.97 6.02 12.34
CA GLU A 81 -1.43 5.75 13.67
C GLU A 81 -0.81 4.36 13.80
N ARG A 82 -1.23 3.41 12.95
CA ARG A 82 -0.77 2.02 12.94
C ARG A 82 0.32 1.74 11.90
N VAL A 83 0.55 2.65 10.95
CA VAL A 83 1.66 2.54 10.00
C VAL A 83 2.99 2.68 10.74
N ASP A 84 3.92 1.78 10.48
CA ASP A 84 5.27 1.81 11.05
C ASP A 84 6.26 1.17 10.08
N TYR A 85 7.55 1.21 10.40
CA TYR A 85 8.55 0.46 9.67
C TYR A 85 8.26 -1.04 9.70
N LEU A 86 8.55 -1.71 8.59
CA LEU A 86 8.33 -3.15 8.47
C LEU A 86 9.01 -3.93 9.60
N ARG A 87 10.27 -3.62 9.90
CA ARG A 87 11.02 -4.22 11.02
C ARG A 87 10.38 -4.07 12.41
N THR A 88 9.46 -3.11 12.57
CA THR A 88 8.71 -2.91 13.81
C THR A 88 7.47 -3.80 13.83
N LEU A 89 6.73 -3.86 12.72
CA LEU A 89 5.46 -4.58 12.61
C LEU A 89 5.66 -6.08 12.38
N ASP A 90 6.71 -6.46 11.67
CA ASP A 90 6.98 -7.84 11.31
C ASP A 90 8.48 -8.10 11.10
N LYS A 91 9.10 -8.61 12.17
CA LYS A 91 10.52 -8.99 12.16
C LYS A 91 10.76 -10.28 11.41
N ASP A 92 9.80 -11.21 11.47
CA ASP A 92 9.93 -12.53 10.85
C ASP A 92 9.97 -12.37 9.32
N LEU A 93 9.16 -11.47 8.76
CA LEU A 93 9.26 -11.12 7.35
C LEU A 93 10.61 -10.50 6.99
N CYS A 94 11.17 -9.62 7.82
CA CYS A 94 12.52 -9.08 7.57
C CYS A 94 13.58 -10.18 7.57
N GLU A 95 13.45 -11.19 8.45
CA GLU A 95 14.35 -12.36 8.46
C GLU A 95 14.17 -13.20 7.19
N ILE A 96 12.94 -13.50 6.79
CA ILE A 96 12.64 -14.25 5.55
C ILE A 96 13.23 -13.54 4.32
N VAL A 97 13.01 -12.24 4.19
CA VAL A 97 13.53 -11.44 3.07
C VAL A 97 15.06 -11.41 3.07
N SER A 98 15.69 -11.39 4.25
CA SER A 98 17.14 -11.43 4.39
C SER A 98 17.75 -12.82 4.17
N ASP A 99 17.00 -13.88 4.42
CA ASP A 99 17.43 -15.28 4.27
C ASP A 99 17.17 -15.86 2.87
N ASP A 100 16.13 -15.39 2.16
CA ASP A 100 15.80 -15.81 0.77
C ASP A 100 16.73 -15.15 -0.26
N ILE A 101 17.98 -14.87 0.14
CA ILE A 101 19.10 -14.61 -0.78
C ILE A 101 19.31 -15.89 -1.59
N ARG A 102 18.53 -16.04 -2.66
CA ARG A 102 18.93 -16.89 -3.76
C ARG A 102 20.27 -16.33 -4.25
N PRO A 103 21.27 -17.17 -4.57
CA PRO A 103 22.42 -16.71 -5.32
C PRO A 103 21.92 -16.27 -6.70
N VAL A 104 21.51 -15.02 -6.80
CA VAL A 104 21.12 -14.34 -8.04
C VAL A 104 22.38 -13.71 -8.59
N ASP A 105 22.57 -13.81 -9.90
CA ASP A 105 23.72 -13.23 -10.61
C ASP A 105 23.68 -11.68 -10.66
N ASP A 106 22.69 -11.04 -10.03
CA ASP A 106 22.44 -9.60 -10.05
C ASP A 106 22.44 -9.00 -8.63
N PRO A 107 23.55 -8.34 -8.22
CA PRO A 107 23.67 -7.68 -6.93
C PRO A 107 22.70 -6.49 -6.72
N GLU A 108 22.34 -5.77 -7.79
CA GLU A 108 21.41 -4.63 -7.69
C GLU A 108 20.00 -5.13 -7.35
N TRP A 109 19.59 -6.22 -7.99
CA TRP A 109 18.33 -6.90 -7.68
C TRP A 109 18.27 -7.37 -6.23
N VAL A 110 19.35 -7.96 -5.70
CA VAL A 110 19.40 -8.41 -4.29
C VAL A 110 19.32 -7.22 -3.32
N GLU A 111 19.98 -6.11 -3.62
CA GLU A 111 19.91 -4.90 -2.79
C GLU A 111 18.50 -4.31 -2.77
N GLU A 112 17.84 -4.23 -3.92
CA GLU A 112 16.46 -3.73 -4.02
C GLU A 112 15.47 -4.61 -3.26
N GLN A 113 15.62 -5.93 -3.33
CA GLN A 113 14.70 -6.87 -2.67
C GLN A 113 14.95 -7.00 -1.16
N THR A 114 16.18 -6.78 -0.69
CA THR A 114 16.51 -6.93 0.74
C THR A 114 16.45 -5.59 1.47
N THR A 115 17.25 -4.63 1.00
CA THR A 115 17.44 -3.35 1.71
C THR A 115 16.19 -2.49 1.63
N SER A 116 15.60 -2.34 0.44
CA SER A 116 14.43 -1.48 0.26
C SER A 116 13.19 -2.04 0.96
N VAL A 117 13.01 -3.36 0.95
CA VAL A 117 11.90 -4.02 1.66
C VAL A 117 12.05 -3.88 3.18
N VAL A 118 13.21 -4.23 3.75
CA VAL A 118 13.43 -4.19 5.21
C VAL A 118 13.33 -2.76 5.78
N ARG A 119 13.73 -1.73 5.00
CA ARG A 119 13.65 -0.32 5.42
C ARG A 119 12.31 0.35 5.15
N SER A 120 11.39 -0.33 4.46
CA SER A 120 10.10 0.23 4.06
C SER A 120 9.18 0.49 5.26
N LEU A 121 8.23 1.40 5.05
CA LEU A 121 7.05 1.53 5.89
C LEU A 121 6.01 0.51 5.42
N CYS A 122 5.37 -0.15 6.38
CA CYS A 122 4.32 -1.12 6.13
C CYS A 122 2.94 -0.48 6.34
N PHE A 123 2.16 -0.43 5.25
CA PHE A 123 0.88 0.25 5.17
C PHE A 123 -0.31 -0.71 5.29
N SER A 124 -0.09 -2.02 5.40
CA SER A 124 -1.14 -3.03 5.58
C SER A 124 -0.77 -4.00 6.69
N LEU A 125 -1.76 -4.72 7.24
CA LEU A 125 -1.47 -6.00 7.88
C LEU A 125 -1.11 -7.05 6.80
N GLU A 126 -0.75 -8.25 7.25
CA GLU A 126 -0.74 -9.42 6.37
C GLU A 126 -2.16 -9.71 5.90
N GLY A 127 -2.34 -9.67 4.58
CA GLY A 127 -3.54 -10.19 3.93
C GLY A 127 -3.32 -11.66 3.54
N ASP A 128 -3.54 -11.97 2.27
CA ASP A 128 -3.23 -13.28 1.69
C ASP A 128 -1.71 -13.47 1.55
N ALA A 129 -0.93 -13.52 2.64
CA ALA A 129 0.54 -13.58 2.64
C ALA A 129 1.25 -12.49 1.79
N ALA A 130 0.60 -11.32 1.69
CA ALA A 130 1.09 -10.11 1.04
C ALA A 130 1.08 -8.88 1.97
N ARG A 131 1.92 -7.90 1.66
CA ARG A 131 2.09 -6.64 2.38
C ARG A 131 2.19 -5.46 1.42
N LEU A 132 1.49 -4.37 1.73
CA LEU A 132 1.67 -3.09 1.08
C LEU A 132 2.84 -2.35 1.73
N LEU A 133 3.87 -2.06 0.95
CA LEU A 133 5.10 -1.43 1.41
C LEU A 133 5.36 -0.13 0.65
N VAL A 134 5.95 0.84 1.35
CA VAL A 134 6.36 2.13 0.81
C VAL A 134 7.81 2.41 1.23
N ASP A 135 8.71 2.68 0.29
CA ASP A 135 10.11 2.95 0.60
C ASP A 135 10.38 4.45 0.80
N PRO A 136 10.61 4.93 2.04
CA PRO A 136 10.86 6.35 2.29
C PRO A 136 12.19 6.87 1.73
N HIS A 137 13.07 5.98 1.24
CA HIS A 137 14.38 6.34 0.68
C HIS A 137 14.43 6.22 -0.85
N SER A 138 13.31 5.93 -1.51
CA SER A 138 13.28 5.82 -2.97
C SER A 138 13.12 7.17 -3.68
N ASP A 139 12.98 8.28 -2.94
CA ASP A 139 12.83 9.60 -3.55
C ASP A 139 14.12 10.00 -4.27
N ILE A 140 14.06 10.00 -5.60
CA ILE A 140 15.14 10.44 -6.49
C ILE A 140 14.95 11.89 -6.97
N GLY A 141 14.16 12.69 -6.23
CA GLY A 141 13.91 14.11 -6.48
C GLY A 141 12.50 14.42 -6.98
N SER A 142 11.58 13.45 -6.96
CA SER A 142 10.17 13.65 -7.30
C SER A 142 9.36 14.16 -6.09
N GLY A 143 9.84 13.96 -4.87
CA GLY A 143 9.08 14.16 -3.63
C GLY A 143 8.05 13.06 -3.38
N GLU A 144 8.11 11.97 -4.13
CA GLU A 144 7.22 10.82 -4.03
C GLU A 144 8.01 9.53 -3.81
N TRP A 145 7.37 8.59 -3.12
CA TRP A 145 7.98 7.31 -2.76
C TRP A 145 7.44 6.18 -3.61
N ASN A 146 8.27 5.18 -3.82
CA ASN A 146 7.91 3.95 -4.49
C ASN A 146 7.01 3.13 -3.58
N VAL A 147 6.00 2.51 -4.20
CA VAL A 147 4.98 1.71 -3.54
C VAL A 147 4.87 0.38 -4.25
N GLY A 148 4.83 -0.70 -3.47
CA GLY A 148 4.75 -2.05 -4.01
C GLY A 148 4.03 -2.99 -3.07
N THR A 149 3.68 -4.16 -3.62
CA THR A 149 3.13 -5.26 -2.84
C THR A 149 4.18 -6.36 -2.76
N TRP A 150 4.68 -6.62 -1.55
CA TRP A 150 5.48 -7.79 -1.28
C TRP A 150 4.57 -8.99 -1.09
N ALA A 151 4.90 -10.14 -1.66
CA ALA A 151 4.15 -11.38 -1.49
C ALA A 151 5.10 -12.57 -1.42
N SER A 152 4.81 -13.53 -0.53
CA SER A 152 5.69 -14.69 -0.30
C SER A 152 5.86 -15.60 -1.53
N TRP A 153 4.89 -15.62 -2.44
CA TRP A 153 4.95 -16.39 -3.69
C TRP A 153 5.58 -15.62 -4.86
N GLN A 154 5.85 -14.32 -4.70
CA GLN A 154 6.53 -13.47 -5.66
C GLN A 154 7.73 -12.80 -4.98
N PRO A 155 8.84 -13.55 -4.77
CA PRO A 155 9.99 -13.09 -3.97
C PRO A 155 10.75 -11.91 -4.60
N GLY A 156 10.45 -11.55 -5.84
CA GLY A 156 11.07 -10.42 -6.54
C GLY A 156 10.28 -9.13 -6.51
N MET A 157 9.42 -8.91 -5.48
CA MET A 157 8.57 -7.74 -5.25
C MET A 157 8.76 -6.60 -6.26
N GLU A 158 7.69 -6.29 -7.00
CA GLU A 158 7.70 -5.17 -7.94
C GLU A 158 7.25 -3.89 -7.24
N TRP A 159 8.12 -2.87 -7.26
CA TRP A 159 7.78 -1.49 -6.89
C TRP A 159 6.92 -0.85 -7.99
N SER A 160 5.68 -1.31 -8.11
CA SER A 160 4.80 -1.02 -9.25
C SER A 160 4.37 0.44 -9.34
N GLY A 161 4.35 1.18 -8.23
CA GLY A 161 3.94 2.59 -8.19
C GLY A 161 5.09 3.54 -7.91
N GLN A 162 5.22 4.60 -8.71
CA GLN A 162 6.21 5.68 -8.49
C GLN A 162 5.72 6.76 -7.49
N SER A 163 4.47 6.62 -7.04
CA SER A 163 3.83 7.41 -5.98
C SER A 163 2.64 6.62 -5.45
N PHE A 164 2.13 6.99 -4.29
CA PHE A 164 0.94 6.34 -3.72
C PHE A 164 -0.31 6.54 -4.60
N ALA A 165 -0.47 7.75 -5.14
CA ALA A 165 -1.53 8.03 -6.11
C ALA A 165 -1.41 7.15 -7.38
N ASN A 166 -0.21 7.01 -7.93
CA ASN A 166 0.01 6.17 -9.10
C ASN A 166 -0.28 4.68 -8.80
N PHE A 167 0.16 4.19 -7.64
CA PHE A 167 -0.14 2.84 -7.19
C PHE A 167 -1.65 2.57 -7.13
N LEU A 168 -2.42 3.43 -6.46
CA LEU A 168 -3.88 3.26 -6.37
C LEU A 168 -4.56 3.33 -7.74
N GLN A 169 -4.08 4.18 -8.66
CA GLN A 169 -4.58 4.22 -10.02
C GLN A 169 -4.37 2.90 -10.75
N LEU A 170 -3.17 2.31 -10.64
CA LEU A 170 -2.86 1.01 -11.25
C LEU A 170 -3.75 -0.10 -10.68
N ARG A 171 -4.05 -0.07 -9.38
CA ARG A 171 -4.97 -1.03 -8.75
C ARG A 171 -6.39 -0.90 -9.29
N LEU A 172 -6.89 0.32 -9.41
CA LEU A 172 -8.21 0.57 -10.02
C LEU A 172 -8.25 0.08 -11.47
N ASP A 173 -7.23 0.40 -12.27
CA ASP A 173 -7.19 0.02 -13.68
C ASP A 173 -7.15 -1.51 -13.84
N GLY A 174 -6.33 -2.21 -13.05
CA GLY A 174 -6.29 -3.67 -13.05
C GLY A 174 -7.61 -4.34 -12.67
N LEU A 175 -8.34 -3.79 -11.69
CA LEU A 175 -9.67 -4.28 -11.32
C LEU A 175 -10.71 -4.08 -12.43
N VAL A 176 -10.63 -2.97 -13.18
CA VAL A 176 -11.52 -2.71 -14.32
C VAL A 176 -11.21 -3.67 -15.46
N GLU A 177 -9.93 -3.89 -15.78
CA GLU A 177 -9.52 -4.82 -16.84
C GLU A 177 -9.96 -6.27 -16.57
N LEU A 178 -9.80 -6.75 -15.32
CA LEU A 178 -10.25 -8.10 -14.94
C LEU A 178 -11.75 -8.29 -15.13
N ARG A 179 -12.55 -7.25 -14.86
CA ARG A 179 -14.00 -7.29 -15.07
C ARG A 179 -14.39 -7.33 -16.54
N ASP A 180 -13.67 -6.60 -17.39
CA ASP A 180 -13.93 -6.59 -18.83
C ASP A 180 -13.54 -7.91 -19.53
N ILE A 181 -12.62 -8.68 -18.93
CA ILE A 181 -12.22 -10.01 -19.44
C ILE A 181 -13.18 -11.12 -18.97
N GLY A 182 -13.81 -10.95 -17.79
CA GLY A 182 -14.72 -11.93 -17.19
C GLY A 182 -16.21 -11.77 -17.56
N GLY A 183 -16.58 -10.73 -18.31
CA GLY A 183 -17.96 -10.37 -18.68
C GLY A 183 -18.47 -10.90 -20.01
#